data_AF-A0A2T1LUW0-F1
#
_entry.id   AF-A0A2T1LUW0-F1
#
_cell.length_a   1.000
_cell.length_b   1.000
_cell.length_c   1.000
_cell.angle_alpha   90.00
_cell.angle_beta   90.00
_cell.angle_gamma   90.00
#
_symmetry.space_group_name_H-M   'P 1'
#
loop_
_entity.id
_entity.type
_entity.pdbx_description
1 polymer ?
#
loop_
_entity_poly.entity_id
_entity_poly.type
_entity_poly.pdbx_seq_one_letter_code
_entity_poly.pdbx_strand_id
1 'polypeptide(L)' 'MEPTLEQYQQLYISCSTITRQLKWHIRWVEQVPGGEIVLIAQPPNANPNERRRIIVTIQVNGRVSYGGTGL' A
#
# COMPACT_ATOMS: atom_id res chain seq x y z
N MET A 1 -13.12 -12.55 3.81
CA MET A 1 -12.60 -13.94 3.69
C MET A 1 -11.13 -13.86 4.05
N GLU A 2 -10.65 -14.72 4.94
CA GLU A 2 -9.23 -14.68 5.31
C GLU A 2 -8.35 -15.19 4.15
N PRO A 3 -7.20 -14.55 3.86
CA PRO A 3 -6.28 -15.04 2.84
C PRO A 3 -5.72 -16.42 3.19
N THR A 4 -5.48 -17.22 2.16
CA THR A 4 -4.70 -18.46 2.30
C THR A 4 -3.24 -18.17 2.66
N LEU A 5 -2.49 -19.17 3.13
CA LEU A 5 -1.06 -19.02 3.47
C LEU A 5 -0.23 -18.51 2.29
N GLU A 6 -0.47 -19.03 1.09
CA GLU A 6 0.20 -18.61 -0.14
C GLU A 6 -0.12 -17.15 -0.48
N GLN A 7 -1.38 -16.74 -0.34
CA GLN A 7 -1.79 -15.34 -0.52
C GLN A 7 -1.14 -14.42 0.51
N TYR A 8 -1.01 -14.86 1.76
CA TYR A 8 -0.28 -14.10 2.80
C TYR A 8 1.19 -13.92 2.44
N GLN A 9 1.87 -14.97 1.96
CA GLN A 9 3.26 -14.87 1.50
C GLN A 9 3.38 -13.91 0.32
N GLN A 10 2.47 -13.99 -0.65
CA GLN A 10 2.46 -13.10 -1.81
C GLN A 10 2.24 -11.63 -1.40
N LEU A 11 1.29 -11.37 -0.50
CA LEU A 11 1.04 -10.04 0.06
C LEU A 11 2.28 -9.48 0.76
N TYR A 12 2.95 -10.29 1.57
CA TYR A 12 4.18 -9.90 2.27
C TYR A 12 5.29 -9.53 1.28
N ILE A 13 5.52 -10.35 0.25
CA ILE A 13 6.52 -10.10 -0.79
C ILE A 13 6.19 -8.80 -1.55
N SER A 14 4.95 -8.62 -2.00
CA SER A 14 4.52 -7.42 -2.70
C SER A 14 4.65 -6.18 -1.82
N CYS A 15 4.24 -6.23 -0.55
CA CYS A 15 4.35 -5.12 0.39
C CYS A 15 5.82 -4.72 0.65
N SER A 16 6.69 -5.70 0.91
CA SER A 16 8.13 -5.47 1.09
C SER A 16 8.78 -4.88 -0.16
N THR A 17 8.39 -5.35 -1.35
CA THR A 17 8.91 -4.86 -2.63
C THR A 17 8.50 -3.40 -2.86
N ILE A 18 7.21 -3.09 -2.72
CA ILE A 18 6.68 -1.75 -2.95
C ILE A 18 7.24 -0.74 -1.96
N THR A 19 7.29 -1.07 -0.66
CA THR A 19 7.84 -0.16 0.36
C THR A 19 9.32 0.15 0.13
N ARG A 20 10.12 -0.82 -0.32
CA ARG A 20 11.53 -0.59 -0.72
C ARG A 20 11.66 0.26 -1.99
N GLN A 21 10.82 0.03 -2.99
CA GLN A 21 10.88 0.74 -4.27
C GLN A 21 10.41 2.18 -4.17
N LEU A 22 9.32 2.44 -3.46
CA LEU A 22 8.73 3.78 -3.38
C LEU A 22 9.70 4.77 -2.71
N LYS A 23 10.45 4.36 -1.69
CA LYS A 23 11.26 5.27 -0.86
C LYS A 23 10.43 6.46 -0.32
N TRP A 24 9.13 6.22 -0.14
CA TRP A 24 8.16 7.19 0.36
C TRP A 24 8.01 7.03 1.86
N HIS A 25 7.53 8.08 2.53
CA HIS A 25 7.18 7.99 3.94
C HIS A 25 5.87 7.20 4.08
N ILE A 26 5.96 5.97 4.60
CA ILE A 26 4.79 5.15 4.91
C ILE A 26 4.16 5.64 6.21
N ARG A 27 2.89 6.05 6.15
CA ARG A 27 2.14 6.59 7.29
C ARG A 27 1.28 5.53 7.97
N TRP A 28 0.71 4.63 7.18
CA TRP A 28 -0.27 3.66 7.64
C TRP A 28 -0.20 2.42 6.76
N VAL A 29 -0.36 1.25 7.36
CA VAL A 29 -0.49 -0.04 6.68
C VAL A 29 -1.57 -0.82 7.39
N GLU A 30 -2.54 -1.32 6.65
CA GLU A 30 -3.67 -2.08 7.18
C GLU A 30 -4.08 -3.17 6.21
N GLN A 31 -4.45 -4.34 6.75
CA GLN A 31 -5.10 -5.39 5.98
C GLN A 31 -6.61 -5.22 6.11
N VAL A 32 -7.31 -5.07 4.99
CA VAL A 32 -8.76 -4.85 4.95
C VAL A 32 -9.53 -6.18 4.87
N PRO A 33 -10.85 -6.23 5.14
CA PRO A 33 -11.63 -7.48 5.21
C PRO A 33 -11.66 -8.37 3.94
N GLY A 34 -11.23 -7.83 2.79
CA GLY A 34 -11.02 -8.59 1.53
C GLY A 34 -9.66 -9.28 1.43
N GLY A 35 -8.79 -9.10 2.43
CA GLY A 35 -7.45 -9.67 2.48
C GLY A 35 -6.38 -8.79 1.84
N GLU A 36 -6.76 -7.73 1.12
CA GLU A 36 -5.81 -6.78 0.54
C GLU A 36 -5.06 -5.98 1.61
N ILE A 37 -3.85 -5.54 1.26
CA ILE A 37 -3.11 -4.57 2.07
C ILE A 37 -3.33 -3.19 1.47
N VAL A 38 -3.73 -2.24 2.31
CA VAL A 38 -3.82 -0.83 1.96
C VAL A 38 -2.72 -0.06 2.70
N LEU A 39 -1.93 0.72 1.96
CA LEU A 39 -0.89 1.56 2.49
C LEU A 39 -1.20 3.02 2.19
N ILE A 40 -1.00 3.89 3.18
CA ILE A 40 -1.00 5.33 2.96
C ILE A 40 0.45 5.78 2.94
N ALA A 41 0.88 6.29 1.79
CA ALA A 41 2.25 6.73 1.57
C ALA A 41 2.32 8.18 1.10
N GLN A 42 3.37 8.88 1.52
CA GLN A 42 3.63 10.27 1.17
C GLN A 42 4.96 10.36 0.41
N PRO A 43 4.98 10.85 -0.84
CA PRO A 43 6.20 11.07 -1.60
C PRO A 43 7.16 12.02 -0.86
N PRO A 44 8.49 11.82 -0.95
CA PRO A 44 9.49 12.57 -0.18
C PRO A 44 9.53 14.07 -0.53
N ASN A 45 9.09 14.44 -1.73
CA ASN A 45 9.03 15.83 -2.20
C ASN A 45 7.61 16.43 -2.13
N ALA A 46 6.66 15.74 -1.48
CA ALA A 46 5.33 16.30 -1.29
C ALA A 46 5.43 17.52 -0.36
N ASN A 47 4.80 18.63 -0.76
CA ASN A 47 4.79 19.84 0.05
C ASN A 47 4.19 19.50 1.44
N PRO A 48 4.72 19.97 2.58
CA PRO A 48 4.15 19.68 3.90
C PRO A 48 2.66 20.05 4.03
N ASN A 49 2.22 21.03 3.23
CA ASN A 49 0.83 21.46 3.11
C ASN A 49 0.02 20.68 2.07
N GLU A 50 0.68 19.92 1.18
CA GLU A 50 0.01 18.95 0.31
C GLU A 50 -0.41 17.75 1.16
N ARG A 51 -1.70 17.68 1.46
CA ARG A 51 -2.34 16.47 1.98
C ARG A 51 -2.39 15.32 0.95
N ARG A 52 -1.65 15.43 -0.17
CA ARG A 52 -1.58 14.41 -1.22
C ARG A 52 -0.98 13.14 -0.65
N ARG A 53 -1.89 12.28 -0.20
CA ARG A 53 -1.62 10.92 0.24
C ARG A 53 -1.91 10.03 -0.95
N ILE A 54 -0.97 9.14 -1.22
CA ILE A 54 -1.20 8.07 -2.17
C ILE A 54 -1.63 6.86 -1.37
N ILE A 55 -2.82 6.38 -1.70
CA ILE A 55 -3.34 5.10 -1.26
C ILE A 55 -2.79 4.07 -2.22
N VAL A 56 -2.01 3.14 -1.69
CA VAL A 56 -1.53 1.98 -2.42
C VAL A 56 -2.35 0.79 -1.97
N THR A 57 -2.91 0.03 -2.91
CA THR A 57 -3.65 -1.19 -2.61
C THR A 57 -2.93 -2.36 -3.24
N ILE A 58 -2.65 -3.38 -2.43
CA ILE A 58 -2.00 -4.62 -2.85
C ILE A 58 -3.03 -5.73 -2.69
N GLN A 59 -3.43 -6.29 -3.82
CA GLN A 59 -4.39 -7.39 -3.87
C GLN A 59 -3.72 -8.73 -3.53
N VAL A 60 -4.51 -9.69 -3.05
CA VAL A 60 -4.06 -11.04 -2.67
C VAL A 60 -3.39 -11.82 -3.81
N ASN A 61 -3.66 -11.46 -5.06
CA ASN A 61 -3.03 -12.02 -6.26
C ASN A 61 -1.72 -11.31 -6.65
N GLY A 62 -1.24 -10.37 -5.83
CA GLY A 62 -0.02 -9.61 -6.05
C GLY A 62 -0.18 -8.34 -6.90
N ARG A 63 -1.36 -8.05 -7.44
CA ARG A 63 -1.60 -6.82 -8.21
C ARG A 63 -1.54 -5.60 -7.30
N VAL A 64 -0.86 -4.55 -7.77
CA VAL A 64 -0.72 -3.27 -7.05
C VAL A 64 -1.44 -2.17 -7.82
N SER A 65 -2.21 -1.34 -7.12
CA SER A 65 -2.86 -0.16 -7.66
C SER A 65 -2.58 1.06 -6.80
N TYR A 66 -2.49 2.22 -7.44
CA TYR A 66 -2.24 3.51 -6.80
C TYR A 66 -3.45 4.41 -7.00
N GLY A 67 -3.99 4.96 -5.92
CA GLY A 67 -5.02 5.98 -5.91
C GLY A 67 -4.55 7.21 -5.14
N GLY A 68 -4.99 8.39 -5.52
CA GLY A 68 -4.75 9.62 -4.75
C GLY A 68 -6.06 10.09 -4.11
N THR A 69 -6.02 10.52 -2.85
CA THR A 69 -7.08 11.41 -2.35
C THR A 69 -6.69 12.83 -2.72
N GLY A 70 -7.11 13.27 -3.91
CA GLY A 70 -7.10 14.68 -4.30
C GLY A 70 -8.38 15.35 -3.82
N LEU A 71 -8.37 15.87 -2.59
CA LEU A 71 -9.35 16.84 -2.10
C LEU A 71 -8.59 17.99 -1.42
#